data_AF-A0AAU4KX17-F1
#
_entry.id   AF-A0AAU4KX17-F1
#
_cell.length_a   1.000
_cell.length_b   1.000
_cell.length_c   1.000
_cell.angle_alpha   90.00
_cell.angle_beta   90.00
_cell.angle_gamma   90.00
#
_symmetry.space_group_name_H-M   'P 1'
#
loop_
_entity.id
_entity.type
_entity.pdbx_description
1 polymer ?
#
loop_
_entity_poly.entity_id
_entity_poly.type
_entity_poly.pdbx_seq_one_letter_code
_entity_poly.pdbx_strand_id
1 'polypeptide(L)'
;MTGGELTLGAVLARLEEREREIAAQAETTREQIAQRTVRLDELGRTAEDVRITRKTLLELPDPQPPAPPAPKLPDHPAYQQIMAVFTAADHPLRARRCARRWTWRSHPTTSTTPA
;
A
#
# COMPACT_ATOMS: atom_id res chain seq x y z
N MET A 1 -60.05 -38.65 34.03
CA MET A 1 -58.73 -38.01 34.18
C MET A 1 -58.14 -38.50 35.50
N THR A 2 -57.57 -39.69 35.50
CA THR A 2 -56.97 -40.31 36.68
C THR A 2 -55.65 -39.61 36.95
N GLY A 3 -55.69 -38.62 37.85
CA GLY A 3 -54.52 -38.21 38.62
C GLY A 3 -54.07 -39.41 39.45
N GLY A 4 -53.31 -40.30 38.83
CA GLY A 4 -52.67 -41.42 39.53
C GLY A 4 -51.65 -40.84 40.50
N GLU A 5 -51.68 -41.31 41.74
CA GLU A 5 -50.69 -40.98 42.75
C GLU A 5 -49.28 -41.05 42.15
N LEU A 6 -48.60 -39.91 42.10
CA LEU A 6 -47.18 -39.87 41.82
C LEU A 6 -46.51 -40.59 42.98
N THR A 7 -46.25 -41.88 42.82
CA THR A 7 -45.48 -42.65 43.79
C THR A 7 -44.11 -41.98 43.91
N LEU A 8 -43.55 -41.98 45.13
CA LEU A 8 -42.22 -41.41 45.37
C LEU A 8 -41.18 -41.93 44.37
N GLY A 9 -41.26 -43.22 44.01
CA GLY A 9 -40.40 -43.83 42.99
C GLY A 9 -40.54 -43.23 41.59
N ALA A 10 -41.76 -42.91 41.14
CA ALA A 10 -41.97 -42.27 39.84
C ALA A 10 -41.41 -40.84 39.79
N VAL A 11 -41.50 -40.11 40.91
CA VAL A 11 -40.90 -38.77 41.04
C VAL A 11 -39.38 -38.84 41.00
N LEU A 12 -38.78 -39.78 41.75
CA LEU A 12 -37.32 -39.97 41.76
C LEU A 12 -36.78 -40.34 40.38
N ALA A 13 -37.43 -41.25 39.67
CA ALA A 13 -37.02 -41.62 38.30
C ALA A 13 -37.05 -40.42 37.34
N ARG A 14 -38.06 -39.55 37.45
CA ARG A 14 -38.15 -38.32 36.64
C ARG A 14 -37.07 -37.30 37.00
N LEU A 15 -36.70 -37.20 38.27
CA LEU A 15 -35.61 -36.33 38.72
C LEU A 15 -34.27 -36.81 38.19
N GLU A 16 -33.99 -38.12 38.28
CA GLU A 16 -32.76 -38.69 37.72
C GLU A 16 -32.62 -38.42 36.21
N GLU A 17 -33.72 -38.58 35.46
CA GLU A 17 -33.70 -38.27 34.03
C GLU A 17 -33.41 -36.78 33.78
N ARG A 18 -34.06 -35.90 34.55
CA ARG A 18 -33.83 -34.46 34.43
C ARG A 18 -32.41 -34.06 34.82
N GLU A 19 -31.83 -34.69 35.82
CA GLU A 19 -30.44 -34.47 36.23
C GLU A 19 -29.46 -34.90 35.12
N ARG A 20 -29.71 -36.04 34.46
CA ARG A 20 -28.92 -36.48 33.31
C ARG A 20 -29.04 -35.52 32.12
N GLU A 21 -30.23 -35.05 31.81
CA GLU A 21 -30.44 -34.05 30.76
C GLU A 21 -29.67 -32.76 31.04
N ILE A 22 -29.74 -32.26 32.29
CA ILE A 22 -29.02 -31.05 32.71
C ILE A 22 -27.51 -31.27 32.62
N ALA A 23 -27.01 -32.42 33.06
CA ALA A 23 -25.59 -32.76 32.96
C ALA A 23 -25.12 -32.80 31.50
N ALA A 24 -25.89 -33.43 30.61
CA ALA A 24 -25.59 -33.46 29.17
C ALA A 24 -25.58 -32.03 28.58
N GLN A 25 -26.57 -31.21 28.90
CA GLN A 25 -26.63 -29.82 28.44
C GLN A 25 -25.45 -28.99 28.97
N ALA A 26 -25.03 -29.23 30.22
CA ALA A 26 -23.87 -28.58 30.80
C ALA A 26 -22.59 -28.96 30.04
N GLU A 27 -22.38 -30.23 29.71
CA GLU A 27 -21.21 -30.64 28.91
C GLU A 27 -21.22 -30.02 27.51
N THR A 28 -22.35 -30.07 26.80
CA THR A 28 -22.47 -29.39 25.49
C THR A 28 -22.15 -27.89 25.61
N THR A 29 -22.58 -27.25 26.70
CA THR A 29 -22.29 -25.83 26.92
C THR A 29 -20.80 -25.59 27.20
N ARG A 30 -20.15 -26.47 27.96
CA ARG A 30 -18.69 -26.40 28.21
C ARG A 30 -17.90 -26.58 26.92
N GLU A 31 -18.30 -27.49 26.05
CA GLU A 31 -17.69 -27.68 24.73
C GLU A 31 -17.82 -26.42 23.87
N GLN A 32 -19.00 -25.80 23.84
CA GLN A 32 -19.20 -24.54 23.12
C GLN A 32 -18.36 -23.40 23.70
N ILE A 33 -18.21 -23.34 25.04
CA ILE A 33 -17.32 -22.36 25.68
C ILE A 33 -15.88 -22.60 25.23
N ALA A 34 -15.39 -23.84 25.27
CA ALA A 34 -14.04 -24.18 24.84
C ALA A 34 -13.79 -23.76 23.38
N GLN A 35 -14.72 -24.09 22.47
CA GLN A 35 -14.63 -23.69 21.06
C GLN A 35 -14.59 -22.16 20.89
N ARG A 36 -15.46 -21.43 21.60
CA ARG A 36 -15.49 -19.96 21.53
C ARG A 36 -14.21 -19.34 22.10
N THR A 37 -13.65 -19.91 23.16
CA THR A 37 -12.38 -19.46 23.74
C THR A 37 -11.23 -19.62 22.74
N VAL A 38 -11.13 -20.78 22.09
CA VAL A 38 -10.14 -20.97 21.00
C VAL A 38 -10.32 -19.93 19.90
N ARG A 39 -11.56 -19.67 19.49
CA ARG A 39 -11.84 -18.67 18.45
C ARG A 39 -11.48 -17.25 18.89
N LEU A 40 -11.69 -16.90 20.17
CA LEU A 40 -11.27 -15.61 20.72
C LEU A 40 -9.75 -15.46 20.72
N ASP A 41 -9.02 -16.52 21.06
CA ASP A 41 -7.55 -16.49 21.02
C ASP A 41 -7.02 -16.28 19.59
N GLU A 42 -7.60 -16.96 18.60
CA GLU A 42 -7.26 -16.77 17.18
C GLU A 42 -7.51 -15.33 16.70
N LEU A 43 -8.67 -14.76 17.05
CA LEU A 43 -9.00 -13.38 16.74
C LEU A 43 -8.05 -12.41 17.44
N GLY A 44 -7.67 -12.70 18.68
CA GLY A 44 -6.67 -11.94 19.43
C GLY A 44 -5.31 -11.90 18.73
N ARG A 45 -4.83 -13.06 18.25
CA ARG A 45 -3.59 -13.14 17.46
C ARG A 45 -3.68 -12.34 16.16
N THR A 46 -4.78 -12.50 15.43
CA THR A 46 -5.02 -11.75 14.17
C THR A 46 -5.03 -10.25 14.41
N ALA A 47 -5.65 -9.79 15.50
CA ALA A 47 -5.67 -8.38 15.86
C ALA A 47 -4.27 -7.85 16.20
N GLU A 48 -3.43 -8.67 16.85
CA GLU A 48 -2.04 -8.31 17.12
C GLU A 48 -1.21 -8.20 15.83
N ASP A 49 -1.36 -9.14 14.89
CA ASP A 49 -0.68 -9.06 13.59
C ASP A 49 -1.02 -7.76 12.84
N VAL A 50 -2.28 -7.34 12.90
CA VAL A 50 -2.71 -6.06 12.33
C VAL A 50 -2.11 -4.87 13.07
N ARG A 51 -2.02 -4.91 14.42
CA ARG A 51 -1.36 -3.84 15.20
C ARG A 51 0.11 -3.73 14.87
N ILE A 52 0.82 -4.86 14.77
CA ILE A 52 2.22 -4.91 14.38
C ILE A 52 2.39 -4.33 12.99
N THR A 53 1.59 -4.78 12.02
CA THR A 53 1.62 -4.25 10.65
C THR A 53 1.40 -2.74 10.63
N ARG A 54 0.40 -2.24 11.38
CA ARG A 54 0.13 -0.80 11.50
C ARG A 54 1.33 -0.06 12.07
N LYS A 55 1.95 -0.58 13.14
CA LYS A 55 3.15 0.01 13.75
C LYS A 55 4.28 0.08 12.72
N THR A 56 4.56 -1.02 12.02
CA THR A 56 5.61 -1.07 11.00
C THR A 56 5.36 -0.03 9.91
N LEU A 57 4.13 0.08 9.38
CA LEU A 57 3.80 1.05 8.34
C LEU A 57 3.95 2.51 8.81
N LEU A 58 3.69 2.80 10.08
CA LEU A 58 3.87 4.13 10.66
C LEU A 58 5.35 4.47 10.92
N GLU A 59 6.21 3.46 11.09
CA GLU A 59 7.65 3.65 11.25
C GLU A 59 8.39 3.78 9.91
N LEU A 60 7.74 3.44 8.78
CA LEU A 60 8.32 3.64 7.46
C LEU A 60 8.42 5.13 7.13
N PRO A 61 9.55 5.59 6.56
CA PRO A 61 9.66 6.94 6.04
C PRO A 61 8.69 7.15 4.88
N ASP A 62 8.23 8.39 4.70
CA ASP A 62 7.36 8.72 3.57
C ASP A 62 8.02 8.29 2.25
N PRO A 63 7.30 7.55 1.39
CA PRO A 63 7.84 7.14 0.10
C PRO A 63 8.11 8.39 -0.73
N GLN A 64 9.39 8.65 -1.01
CA GLN A 64 9.76 9.77 -1.86
C GLN A 64 9.20 9.52 -3.27
N PRO A 65 8.55 10.52 -3.90
CA PRO A 65 8.06 10.38 -5.25
C PRO A 65 9.20 9.92 -6.17
N PRO A 66 8.94 8.99 -7.12
CA PRO A 66 9.95 8.59 -8.09
C PRO A 66 10.47 9.85 -8.78
N ALA A 67 11.80 9.98 -8.84
CA ALA A 67 12.42 11.11 -9.52
C ALA A 67 11.88 11.18 -10.96
N PRO A 68 11.46 12.36 -11.44
CA PRO A 68 10.98 12.49 -12.80
C PRO A 68 12.08 12.02 -13.76
N PRO A 69 11.73 11.28 -14.82
CA PRO A 69 12.71 10.80 -15.78
C PRO A 69 13.49 12.00 -16.34
N ALA A 70 14.80 11.85 -16.46
CA ALA A 70 15.64 12.89 -17.05
C ALA A 70 15.09 13.26 -18.43
N PRO A 71 14.93 14.55 -18.74
CA PRO A 71 14.43 14.96 -20.05
C PRO A 71 15.37 14.42 -21.13
N LYS A 72 14.80 13.72 -22.12
CA LYS A 72 15.57 13.26 -23.28
C LYS A 72 16.01 14.48 -24.07
N LEU A 73 17.27 14.87 -23.90
CA LEU A 73 17.86 15.94 -24.67
C LEU A 73 18.04 15.44 -26.12
N PRO A 74 17.79 16.28 -27.14
CA PRO A 74 18.09 15.89 -28.51
C PRO A 74 19.59 15.58 -28.67
N ASP A 75 19.92 14.37 -29.14
CA ASP A 75 21.31 13.92 -29.39
C ASP A 75 21.99 14.63 -30.58
N HIS A 76 21.32 15.64 -31.14
CA HIS A 76 21.83 16.37 -32.29
C HIS A 76 22.85 17.44 -31.85
N PRO A 77 24.04 17.53 -32.46
CA PRO A 77 25.10 18.46 -32.05
C PRO A 77 24.66 19.93 -32.07
N ALA A 78 23.69 20.29 -32.93
CA ALA A 78 23.11 21.64 -32.92
C ALA A 78 22.43 21.99 -31.59
N TYR A 79 21.85 21.03 -30.87
CA TYR A 79 21.24 21.28 -29.57
C TYR A 79 22.29 21.76 -28.55
N GLN A 80 23.43 21.07 -28.48
CA GLN A 80 24.55 21.46 -27.61
C GLN A 80 25.12 22.83 -28.00
N GLN A 81 25.22 23.11 -29.30
CA GLN A 81 25.68 24.41 -29.79
C GLN A 81 24.71 25.54 -29.43
N ILE A 82 23.40 25.30 -29.52
CA ILE A 82 22.37 26.27 -29.14
C ILE A 82 22.44 26.51 -27.63
N MET A 83 22.55 25.45 -26.82
CA MET A 83 22.68 25.59 -25.36
C MET A 83 23.95 26.35 -24.97
N ALA A 84 25.09 26.08 -25.62
CA ALA A 84 26.33 26.81 -25.38
C ALA A 84 26.22 28.32 -25.68
N VAL A 85 25.39 28.70 -26.67
CA VAL A 85 25.11 30.11 -26.96
C VAL A 85 24.31 30.77 -25.85
N PHE A 86 23.38 30.05 -25.22
CA PHE A 86 22.59 30.55 -24.09
C PHE A 86 23.40 30.60 -22.78
N THR A 87 24.27 29.61 -22.52
CA THR A 87 25.10 29.60 -21.30
C THR A 87 26.21 30.65 -21.33
N ALA A 88 26.80 30.92 -22.50
CA ALA A 88 27.84 31.94 -22.66
C ALA A 88 27.29 33.38 -22.77
N ALA A 89 25.98 33.59 -22.57
CA ALA A 89 25.38 34.91 -22.61
C ALA A 89 25.09 35.41 -21.19
N ASP A 90 25.68 36.54 -20.81
CA ASP A 90 25.44 37.17 -19.50
C ASP A 90 24.05 37.81 -19.36
N HIS A 91 23.17 37.63 -20.36
CA HIS A 91 21.82 38.22 -20.41
C HIS A 91 20.87 37.35 -21.26
N PRO A 92 19.55 37.41 -21.02
CA PRO A 92 18.56 36.63 -21.78
C PRO A 92 18.58 36.97 -23.27
N LEU A 93 18.88 35.99 -24.13
CA LEU A 93 18.87 36.16 -25.58
C LEU A 93 17.47 35.92 -26.15
N ARG A 94 16.90 36.92 -26.85
CA ARG A 94 15.71 36.69 -27.70
C ARG A 94 16.09 35.80 -28.89
N ALA A 95 15.22 34.86 -29.26
CA ALA A 95 15.47 33.86 -30.32
C ALA A 95 16.03 34.45 -31.64
N ARG A 96 15.57 35.65 -32.04
CA ARG A 96 16.05 36.37 -33.23
C ARG A 96 17.54 36.73 -33.14
N ARG A 97 18.09 36.99 -31.95
CA ARG A 97 19.52 37.26 -31.73
C ARG A 97 20.37 35.99 -31.76
N CYS A 98 19.85 34.85 -31.29
CA CYS A 98 20.54 33.56 -31.35
C CYS A 98 20.78 33.11 -32.80
N ALA A 99 19.74 33.14 -33.64
CA ALA A 99 19.85 32.76 -35.05
C ALA A 99 20.90 33.60 -35.80
N ARG A 100 20.92 34.92 -35.56
CA ARG A 100 21.84 35.86 -36.21
C ARG A 100 23.30 35.71 -35.75
N ARG A 101 23.53 35.23 -34.52
CA ARG A 101 24.87 34.92 -33.99
C ARG A 101 25.40 33.61 -34.57
N TRP A 102 24.52 32.64 -34.79
CA TRP A 102 24.87 31.37 -35.43
C TRP A 102 25.30 31.58 -36.88
N THR A 103 24.58 32.41 -37.66
CA THR A 103 24.93 32.69 -39.06
C THR A 103 26.30 33.36 -39.23
N TRP A 104 26.75 34.17 -38.27
CA TRP A 104 28.09 34.79 -38.32
C TRP A 104 29.25 33.80 -38.09
N ARG A 105 28.99 32.64 -37.47
CA ARG A 105 30.03 31.64 -37.14
C ARG A 105 30.18 30.56 -38.23
N SER A 106 29.25 30.49 -39.19
CA SER A 106 29.15 29.38 -40.15
C SER A 106 29.61 29.70 -41.59
N HIS A 107 30.25 30.84 -41.85
CA HIS A 107 30.80 31.14 -43.19
C HIS A 107 32.31 30.84 -43.23
N PRO A 108 32.78 29.79 -43.93
CA PRO A 108 34.16 29.74 -44.39
C PRO A 108 34.31 30.70 -45.57
N THR A 109 35.18 31.70 -45.44
CA THR A 109 35.59 32.57 -46.55
C THR A 109 36.33 31.74 -47.59
N THR A 110 35.67 31.33 -48.67
CA THR A 110 36.36 30.93 -49.90
C THR A 110 36.80 32.19 -50.64
N SER A 111 38.08 32.53 -50.57
CA SER A 111 38.70 33.58 -51.37
C SER A 111 38.77 33.14 -52.84
N THR A 112 37.95 33.78 -53.68
CA THR A 112 38.11 33.81 -55.14
C THR A 112 39.13 34.89 -55.49
N THR A 113 40.27 34.51 -56.09
CA THR A 113 41.24 35.43 -56.71
C THR A 113 40.95 35.51 -58.21
N PRO A 114 40.77 36.71 -58.81
CA PRO A 114 40.58 36.85 -60.25
C PRO A 114 41.85 37.36 -60.99
N ALA A 115 41.85 37.05 -62.29
CA ALA A 115 42.70 37.50 -63.40
C ALA A 115 44.12 36.91 -63.53
#